data_AF-A0A1Y6LEY8-F1
#
_entry.id   AF-A0A1Y6LEY8-F1
#
_cell.length_a   1.000
_cell.length_b   1.000
_cell.length_c   1.000
_cell.angle_alpha   90.00
_cell.angle_beta   90.00
_cell.angle_gamma   90.00
#
_symmetry.space_group_name_H-M   'P 1'
#
loop_
_entity.id
_entity.type
_entity.pdbx_description
1 polymer ?
#
loop_
_entity_poly.entity_id
_entity_poly.type
_entity_poly.pdbx_seq_one_letter_code
_entity_poly.pdbx_strand_id
1 'polypeptide(L)'
;MSSTLAAVQPEPSKFLTVPAEIRELIYREILHPDANRVYYEDEYTHYNYAPALVLFKLNRQIWHESRKIFRDLNVFVRVETPWPEAQDHVALKGHVPILISKDKARKFQDHSLEVGIDAPDHTNPDIETQCFILLLEDLHKFTRTWFYADLSHPGMNNYLRLNLTLRDPYTPDWEEGRIPKSLQRRLLLPFGEVRNLKDTVICGELKPYRAIVQELRDHQAEPHVSPESCLRESTRLKLAGNEALRAENYQAALKLYNESWLAMHIVIKGRQRHIHADAYFGKILTEEPFVQKHGQQQRLILRVQLVANTCLVYLKLKEYENCVFWGMRTINVVREAVGIDERTMISPEEEAVRGFPAADQMGKIYYRVALAWKELGDVSEARRLLKVARIYLPRDENVMREVAATALKLG
;
A
#
# COMPACT_ATOMS: atom_id res chain seq x y z
N MET A 1 -36.67 -63.80 20.73
CA MET A 1 -35.39 -63.52 20.03
C MET A 1 -35.15 -62.03 20.10
N SER A 2 -34.38 -61.58 21.09
CA SER A 2 -34.05 -60.16 21.30
C SER A 2 -32.62 -59.94 20.83
N SER A 3 -32.46 -59.24 19.70
CA SER A 3 -31.17 -58.88 19.12
C SER A 3 -30.76 -57.53 19.67
N THR A 4 -29.90 -57.52 20.69
CA THR A 4 -29.21 -56.33 21.18
C THR A 4 -28.20 -55.88 20.12
N LEU A 5 -28.55 -54.83 19.38
CA LEU A 5 -27.60 -54.07 18.58
C LEU A 5 -26.62 -53.39 19.55
N ALA A 6 -25.41 -53.94 19.66
CA ALA A 6 -24.32 -53.29 20.37
C ALA A 6 -24.01 -51.96 19.66
N ALA A 7 -24.17 -50.86 20.37
CA ALA A 7 -23.78 -49.55 19.89
C ALA A 7 -22.27 -49.55 19.62
N VAL A 8 -21.89 -49.40 18.35
CA VAL A 8 -20.50 -49.18 17.95
C VAL A 8 -20.05 -47.89 18.61
N GLN A 9 -19.20 -47.98 19.63
CA GLN A 9 -18.62 -46.80 20.24
C GLN A 9 -17.71 -46.12 19.20
N PRO A 10 -17.85 -44.81 18.96
CA PRO A 10 -16.99 -44.10 18.04
C PRO A 10 -15.54 -44.24 18.51
N GLU A 11 -14.64 -44.67 17.62
CA GLU A 11 -13.22 -44.75 17.94
C GLU A 11 -12.72 -43.38 18.43
N PRO A 12 -11.90 -43.35 19.50
CA PRO A 12 -11.35 -42.10 20.00
C PRO A 12 -10.54 -41.41 18.88
N SER A 13 -10.76 -40.11 18.73
CA SER A 13 -10.05 -39.31 17.72
C SER A 13 -8.54 -39.50 17.86
N LYS A 14 -7.89 -40.05 16.82
CA LYS A 14 -6.43 -40.20 16.73
C LYS A 14 -5.68 -38.88 16.88
N PHE A 15 -6.38 -37.76 16.68
CA PHE A 15 -5.80 -36.45 16.90
C PHE A 15 -5.65 -36.13 18.40
N LEU A 16 -6.60 -36.55 19.25
CA LEU A 16 -6.53 -36.31 20.69
C LEU A 16 -5.49 -37.18 21.40
N THR A 17 -4.98 -38.23 20.73
CA THR A 17 -3.85 -39.03 21.23
C THR A 17 -2.49 -38.38 20.97
N VAL A 18 -2.42 -37.34 20.13
CA VAL A 18 -1.20 -36.54 19.90
C VAL A 18 -0.92 -35.70 21.14
N PRO A 19 0.33 -35.52 21.62
CA PRO A 19 0.64 -34.66 22.78
C PRO A 19 0.11 -33.22 22.62
N ALA A 20 -0.26 -32.59 23.75
CA ALA A 20 -0.90 -31.28 23.75
C ALA A 20 -0.02 -30.19 23.12
N GLU A 21 1.29 -30.27 23.33
CA GLU A 21 2.29 -29.36 22.78
C GLU A 21 2.33 -29.42 21.25
N ILE A 22 2.19 -30.62 20.68
CA ILE A 22 2.14 -30.81 19.23
C ILE A 22 0.80 -30.34 18.67
N ARG A 23 -0.31 -30.57 19.40
CA ARG A 23 -1.62 -30.01 19.01
C ARG A 23 -1.59 -28.48 19.03
N GLU A 24 -0.93 -27.86 20.00
CA GLU A 24 -0.73 -26.40 20.05
C GLU A 24 -0.01 -25.89 18.79
N LEU A 25 1.09 -26.54 18.38
CA LEU A 25 1.79 -26.17 17.14
C LEU A 25 0.89 -26.29 15.92
N ILE A 26 0.11 -27.38 15.81
CA ILE A 26 -0.85 -27.56 14.72
C ILE A 26 -1.91 -26.46 14.71
N TYR A 27 -2.45 -26.10 15.88
CA TYR A 27 -3.39 -24.99 15.99
C TYR A 27 -2.76 -23.65 15.60
N ARG A 28 -1.49 -23.42 15.97
CA ARG A 28 -0.79 -22.19 15.61
C ARG A 28 -0.67 -22.05 14.09
N GLU A 29 -0.29 -23.10 13.38
CA GLU A 29 -0.22 -23.09 11.92
C GLU A 29 -1.59 -22.84 11.27
N ILE A 30 -2.64 -23.52 11.74
CA ILE A 30 -3.99 -23.39 11.16
C ILE A 30 -4.61 -22.01 11.45
N LEU A 31 -4.39 -21.47 12.64
CA LEU A 31 -5.04 -20.25 13.13
C LEU A 31 -4.19 -18.99 12.94
N HIS A 32 -2.99 -19.11 12.38
CA HIS A 32 -2.13 -17.97 12.09
C HIS A 32 -2.83 -17.03 11.09
N PRO A 33 -2.78 -15.70 11.28
CA PRO A 33 -3.34 -14.75 10.32
C PRO A 33 -2.88 -14.98 8.89
N ASP A 34 -1.58 -15.19 8.67
CA ASP A 34 -1.04 -15.38 7.32
C ASP A 34 -1.53 -16.67 6.64
N ALA A 35 -1.80 -17.73 7.39
CA ALA A 35 -2.38 -18.98 6.85
C ALA A 35 -3.84 -18.79 6.40
N ASN A 36 -4.50 -17.77 6.95
CA ASN A 36 -5.88 -17.41 6.63
C ASN A 36 -5.96 -16.17 5.71
N ARG A 37 -4.83 -15.71 5.16
CA ARG A 37 -4.78 -14.56 4.26
C ARG A 37 -4.75 -15.01 2.81
N VAL A 38 -5.62 -14.43 1.99
CA VAL A 38 -5.65 -14.62 0.55
C VAL A 38 -4.98 -13.44 -0.12
N TYR A 39 -4.07 -13.72 -1.06
CA TYR A 39 -3.30 -12.73 -1.80
C TYR A 39 -3.77 -12.67 -3.26
N TYR A 40 -4.06 -11.46 -3.73
CA TYR A 40 -4.42 -11.20 -5.12
C TYR A 40 -3.22 -10.68 -5.92
N GLU A 41 -3.33 -10.74 -7.25
CA GLU A 41 -2.26 -10.31 -8.19
C GLU A 41 -1.91 -8.81 -8.07
N ASP A 42 -2.84 -7.99 -7.58
CA ASP A 42 -2.68 -6.55 -7.34
C ASP A 42 -2.20 -6.23 -5.92
N GLU A 43 -1.72 -7.24 -5.18
CA GLU A 43 -1.28 -7.16 -3.78
C GLU A 43 -2.38 -6.83 -2.76
N TYR A 44 -3.65 -6.80 -3.18
CA TYR A 44 -4.75 -6.76 -2.23
C TYR A 44 -4.80 -8.06 -1.46
N THR A 45 -5.23 -7.94 -0.20
CA THR A 45 -5.35 -9.08 0.69
C THR A 45 -6.66 -9.02 1.44
N HIS A 46 -7.23 -10.19 1.70
CA HIS A 46 -8.34 -10.33 2.63
C HIS A 46 -8.12 -11.58 3.48
N TYR A 47 -8.84 -11.69 4.58
CA TYR A 47 -8.80 -12.88 5.42
C TYR A 47 -10.00 -13.77 5.14
N ASN A 48 -9.75 -15.08 5.07
CA ASN A 48 -10.77 -16.10 5.03
C ASN A 48 -10.49 -17.15 6.11
N TYR A 49 -11.05 -16.93 7.30
CA TYR A 49 -10.96 -17.89 8.40
C TYR A 49 -11.99 -19.03 8.31
N ALA A 50 -12.88 -19.05 7.31
CA ALA A 50 -13.96 -20.04 7.27
C ALA A 50 -13.47 -21.50 7.39
N PRO A 51 -12.36 -21.92 6.74
CA PRO A 51 -11.80 -23.26 6.92
C PRO A 51 -11.25 -23.49 8.34
N ALA A 52 -10.50 -22.53 8.90
CA ALA A 52 -9.87 -22.66 10.22
C ALA A 52 -10.90 -22.67 11.37
N LEU A 53 -11.98 -21.88 11.26
CA LEU A 53 -13.00 -21.78 12.31
C LEU A 53 -13.81 -23.06 12.51
N VAL A 54 -13.68 -24.06 11.62
CA VAL A 54 -14.28 -25.39 11.81
C VAL A 54 -13.74 -26.05 13.09
N LEU A 55 -12.50 -25.76 13.50
CA LEU A 55 -11.90 -26.28 14.74
C LEU A 55 -12.79 -26.03 15.97
N PHE A 56 -13.46 -24.87 16.03
CA PHE A 56 -14.35 -24.49 17.13
C PHE A 56 -15.65 -25.30 17.18
N LYS A 57 -15.95 -26.10 16.17
CA LYS A 57 -17.17 -26.91 16.10
C LYS A 57 -16.92 -28.40 16.31
N LEU A 58 -15.67 -28.83 16.44
CA LEU A 58 -15.32 -30.26 16.48
C LEU A 58 -15.67 -30.91 17.82
N ASN A 59 -15.03 -30.48 18.90
CA ASN A 59 -15.34 -30.95 20.27
C ASN A 59 -14.86 -29.94 21.31
N ARG A 60 -15.28 -30.15 22.58
CA ARG A 60 -14.96 -29.24 23.69
C ARG A 60 -13.46 -29.07 23.94
N GLN A 61 -12.69 -30.16 23.93
CA GLN A 61 -11.26 -30.09 24.19
C GLN A 61 -10.54 -29.27 23.11
N ILE A 62 -10.79 -29.58 21.84
CA ILE A 62 -10.25 -28.82 20.71
C ILE A 62 -10.68 -27.36 20.81
N TRP A 63 -11.95 -27.08 21.13
CA TRP A 63 -12.43 -25.71 21.29
C TRP A 63 -11.66 -24.93 22.34
N HIS A 64 -11.41 -25.50 23.52
CA HIS A 64 -10.67 -24.82 24.59
C HIS A 64 -9.21 -24.57 24.20
N GLU A 65 -8.53 -25.59 23.66
CA GLU A 65 -7.13 -25.51 23.25
C GLU A 65 -6.97 -24.51 22.08
N SER A 66 -7.76 -24.64 21.03
CA SER A 66 -7.69 -23.80 19.84
C SER A 66 -8.11 -22.36 20.11
N ARG A 67 -9.07 -22.11 21.02
CA ARG A 67 -9.52 -20.75 21.39
C ARG A 67 -8.42 -19.96 22.06
N LYS A 68 -7.65 -20.60 22.94
CA LYS A 68 -6.50 -19.95 23.58
C LYS A 68 -5.49 -19.50 22.51
N ILE A 69 -5.17 -20.37 21.56
CA ILE A 69 -4.22 -20.08 20.49
C ILE A 69 -4.73 -19.03 19.51
N PHE A 70 -6.01 -19.10 19.13
CA PHE A 70 -6.62 -18.11 18.26
C PHE A 70 -6.52 -16.70 18.85
N ARG A 71 -6.81 -16.55 20.14
CA ARG A 71 -6.76 -15.27 20.86
C ARG A 71 -5.34 -14.71 20.99
N ASP A 72 -4.35 -15.58 21.14
CA ASP A 72 -2.92 -15.21 21.20
C ASP A 72 -2.42 -14.68 19.85
N LEU A 73 -2.83 -15.34 18.76
CA LEU A 73 -2.38 -15.01 17.40
C LEU A 73 -3.16 -13.89 16.72
N ASN A 74 -4.44 -13.72 17.05
CA ASN A 74 -5.35 -12.83 16.34
C ASN A 74 -5.76 -11.69 17.27
N VAL A 75 -4.96 -10.62 17.27
CA VAL A 75 -5.27 -9.40 18.03
C VAL A 75 -6.07 -8.45 17.15
N PHE A 76 -7.27 -8.13 17.60
CA PHE A 76 -8.18 -7.26 16.84
C PHE A 76 -8.10 -5.81 17.30
N VAL A 77 -8.20 -4.90 16.33
CA VAL A 77 -8.27 -3.46 16.52
C VAL A 77 -9.60 -2.97 15.94
N ARG A 78 -10.37 -2.24 16.73
CA ARG A 78 -11.61 -1.61 16.30
C ARG A 78 -11.34 -0.15 15.96
N VAL A 79 -11.74 0.28 14.77
CA VAL A 79 -11.64 1.68 14.34
C VAL A 79 -13.04 2.27 14.26
N GLU A 80 -13.21 3.45 14.86
CA GLU A 80 -14.44 4.22 14.87
C GLU A 80 -14.17 5.62 14.30
N THR A 81 -15.00 6.04 13.35
CA THR A 81 -14.81 7.29 12.61
C THR A 81 -16.13 7.83 12.10
N PRO A 82 -16.40 9.15 12.15
CA PRO A 82 -17.63 9.69 11.62
C PRO A 82 -17.68 9.71 10.09
N TRP A 83 -16.57 9.49 9.36
CA TRP A 83 -16.57 9.64 7.90
C TRP A 83 -16.90 8.31 7.17
N PRO A 84 -18.01 8.22 6.41
CA PRO A 84 -18.37 7.05 5.60
C PRO A 84 -17.27 6.59 4.65
N GLU A 85 -16.62 7.54 3.99
CA GLU A 85 -15.62 7.30 2.96
C GLU A 85 -14.30 6.79 3.55
N ALA A 86 -14.08 6.92 4.85
CA ALA A 86 -12.84 6.49 5.51
C ALA A 86 -12.63 4.98 5.38
N GLN A 87 -13.70 4.18 5.46
CA GLN A 87 -13.60 2.73 5.31
C GLN A 87 -13.13 2.35 3.89
N ASP A 88 -13.77 2.91 2.86
CA ASP A 88 -13.44 2.65 1.47
C ASP A 88 -12.05 3.19 1.12
N HIS A 89 -11.68 4.36 1.66
CA HIS A 89 -10.35 4.92 1.49
C HIS A 89 -9.26 4.00 2.09
N VAL A 90 -9.47 3.51 3.31
CA VAL A 90 -8.55 2.59 3.98
C VAL A 90 -8.44 1.26 3.24
N ALA A 91 -9.54 0.69 2.78
CA ALA A 91 -9.53 -0.56 2.03
C ALA A 91 -8.89 -0.41 0.64
N LEU A 92 -9.30 0.60 -0.14
CA LEU A 92 -8.92 0.76 -1.55
C LEU A 92 -7.62 1.56 -1.78
N LYS A 93 -7.27 2.49 -0.90
CA LYS A 93 -6.01 3.27 -1.03
C LYS A 93 -4.94 2.74 -0.10
N GLY A 94 -5.33 2.25 1.07
CA GLY A 94 -4.42 1.68 2.06
C GLY A 94 -4.12 0.20 1.90
N HIS A 95 -4.91 -0.51 1.07
CA HIS A 95 -4.85 -1.97 0.92
C HIS A 95 -4.90 -2.67 2.28
N VAL A 96 -5.70 -2.11 3.20
CA VAL A 96 -5.86 -2.63 4.55
C VAL A 96 -6.99 -3.67 4.55
N PRO A 97 -6.72 -4.94 4.90
CA PRO A 97 -7.76 -5.95 4.99
C PRO A 97 -8.72 -5.65 6.14
N ILE A 98 -9.99 -5.40 5.80
CA ILE A 98 -11.05 -5.22 6.78
C ILE A 98 -11.72 -6.56 7.04
N LEU A 99 -11.71 -7.02 8.28
CA LEU A 99 -12.31 -8.30 8.67
C LEU A 99 -13.84 -8.22 8.76
N ILE A 100 -14.32 -7.18 9.42
CA ILE A 100 -15.73 -6.98 9.77
C ILE A 100 -16.01 -5.48 9.70
N SER A 101 -17.18 -5.09 9.19
CA SER A 101 -17.61 -3.69 9.11
C SER A 101 -19.05 -3.50 9.60
N LYS A 102 -19.45 -2.24 9.80
CA LYS A 102 -20.83 -1.82 10.11
C LYS A 102 -21.33 -2.45 11.42
N ASP A 103 -22.60 -2.86 11.47
CA ASP A 103 -23.26 -3.39 12.67
C ASP A 103 -22.52 -4.56 13.32
N LYS A 104 -21.90 -5.42 12.51
CA LYS A 104 -21.13 -6.54 13.03
C LYS A 104 -19.88 -6.08 13.77
N ALA A 105 -19.21 -5.03 13.29
CA ALA A 105 -18.05 -4.43 13.95
C ALA A 105 -18.46 -3.68 15.22
N ARG A 106 -19.60 -2.95 15.21
CA ARG A 106 -20.14 -2.30 16.42
C ARG A 106 -20.39 -3.29 17.56
N LYS A 107 -20.94 -4.46 17.22
CA LYS A 107 -21.26 -5.53 18.19
C LYS A 107 -20.04 -6.34 18.62
N PHE A 108 -18.89 -6.16 17.97
CA PHE A 108 -17.68 -6.92 18.24
C PHE A 108 -16.95 -6.37 19.47
N GLN A 109 -16.87 -7.17 20.53
CA GLN A 109 -16.27 -6.77 21.82
C GLN A 109 -14.89 -7.39 22.07
N ASP A 110 -14.50 -8.41 21.29
CA ASP A 110 -13.25 -9.15 21.46
C ASP A 110 -12.03 -8.44 20.83
N HIS A 111 -11.85 -7.13 21.06
CA HIS A 111 -10.73 -6.33 20.54
C HIS A 111 -9.84 -5.77 21.66
N SER A 112 -8.55 -5.60 21.36
CA SER A 112 -7.54 -5.15 22.34
C SER A 112 -7.23 -3.65 22.27
N LEU A 113 -7.60 -3.02 21.15
CA LEU A 113 -7.49 -1.58 20.98
C LEU A 113 -8.73 -1.06 20.25
N GLU A 114 -9.30 0.01 20.79
CA GLU A 114 -10.28 0.83 20.11
C GLU A 114 -9.63 2.16 19.72
N VAL A 115 -9.84 2.54 18.46
CA VAL A 115 -9.28 3.71 17.81
C VAL A 115 -10.45 4.61 17.44
N GLY A 116 -10.76 5.57 18.30
CA GLY A 116 -11.77 6.58 18.04
C GLY A 116 -11.17 7.78 17.33
N ILE A 117 -11.74 8.17 16.20
CA ILE A 117 -11.35 9.37 15.46
C ILE A 117 -12.55 10.28 15.42
N ASP A 118 -12.42 11.50 15.93
CA ASP A 118 -13.48 12.50 15.87
C ASP A 118 -12.93 13.89 15.51
N ALA A 119 -13.84 14.79 15.16
CA ALA A 119 -13.55 16.21 14.95
C ALA A 119 -14.40 17.03 15.94
N PRO A 120 -13.91 17.29 17.16
CA PRO A 120 -14.73 17.84 18.25
C PRO A 120 -15.47 19.15 17.89
N ASP A 121 -14.84 19.99 17.08
CA ASP A 121 -15.40 21.29 16.68
C ASP A 121 -16.30 21.22 15.44
N HIS A 122 -16.37 20.07 14.78
CA HIS A 122 -17.11 19.84 13.53
C HIS A 122 -18.07 18.65 13.66
N THR A 123 -18.54 18.40 14.87
CA THR A 123 -19.42 17.26 15.16
C THR A 123 -20.77 17.46 14.47
N ASN A 124 -21.09 16.58 13.54
CA ASN A 124 -22.42 16.52 12.95
C ASN A 124 -23.18 15.33 13.56
N PRO A 125 -24.22 15.58 14.39
CA PRO A 125 -24.96 14.52 15.08
C PRO A 125 -25.75 13.61 14.12
N ASP A 126 -25.98 14.04 12.88
CA ASP A 126 -26.71 13.26 11.88
C ASP A 126 -25.83 12.21 11.17
N ILE A 127 -24.50 12.25 11.38
CA ILE A 127 -23.59 11.33 10.72
C ILE A 127 -23.38 10.08 11.59
N GLU A 128 -23.74 8.93 11.03
CA GLU A 128 -23.57 7.64 11.68
C GLU A 128 -22.08 7.28 11.81
N THR A 129 -21.59 7.04 13.04
CA THR A 129 -20.20 6.60 13.28
C THR A 129 -19.91 5.30 12.57
N GLN A 130 -19.00 5.28 11.60
CA GLN A 130 -18.55 4.06 10.97
C GLN A 130 -17.66 3.26 11.91
N CYS A 131 -17.80 1.93 11.83
CA CYS A 131 -17.04 1.01 12.66
C CYS A 131 -16.54 -0.16 11.80
N PHE A 132 -15.24 -0.49 11.93
CA PHE A 132 -14.65 -1.64 11.27
C PHE A 132 -13.52 -2.26 12.10
N ILE A 133 -13.26 -3.55 11.88
CA ILE A 133 -12.27 -4.35 12.59
C ILE A 133 -11.11 -4.69 11.67
N LEU A 134 -9.89 -4.46 12.17
CA LEU A 134 -8.62 -4.84 11.56
C LEU A 134 -7.90 -5.86 12.44
N LEU A 135 -6.96 -6.60 11.86
CA LEU A 135 -5.93 -7.28 12.65
C LEU A 135 -4.79 -6.32 12.96
N LEU A 136 -4.18 -6.51 14.13
CA LEU A 136 -3.00 -5.76 14.57
C LEU A 136 -1.87 -5.78 13.54
N GLU A 137 -1.71 -6.89 12.84
CA GLU A 137 -0.73 -7.11 11.76
C GLU A 137 -0.86 -6.06 10.65
N ASP A 138 -2.07 -5.54 10.41
CA ASP A 138 -2.37 -4.55 9.36
C ASP A 138 -2.53 -3.12 9.89
N LEU A 139 -2.38 -2.89 11.21
CA LEU A 139 -2.51 -1.56 11.82
C LEU A 139 -1.49 -0.54 11.27
N HIS A 140 -0.31 -1.00 10.90
CA HIS A 140 0.71 -0.15 10.28
C HIS A 140 0.27 0.36 8.90
N LYS A 141 -0.47 -0.44 8.11
CA LYS A 141 -1.01 0.00 6.81
C LYS A 141 -2.09 1.06 7.00
N PHE A 142 -2.93 0.90 8.01
CA PHE A 142 -3.96 1.88 8.38
C PHE A 142 -3.33 3.23 8.75
N THR A 143 -2.38 3.25 9.68
CA THR A 143 -1.69 4.47 10.11
C THR A 143 -0.89 5.11 8.98
N ARG A 144 -0.25 4.31 8.11
CA ARG A 144 0.42 4.79 6.90
C ARG A 144 -0.54 5.45 5.91
N THR A 145 -1.75 4.92 5.78
CA THR A 145 -2.78 5.50 4.91
C THR A 145 -3.23 6.87 5.43
N TRP A 146 -3.41 6.99 6.75
CA TRP A 146 -3.72 8.26 7.38
C TRP A 146 -2.57 9.27 7.23
N PHE A 147 -1.32 8.84 7.42
CA PHE A 147 -0.15 9.66 7.12
C PHE A 147 -0.22 10.26 5.70
N TYR A 148 -0.54 9.45 4.69
CA TYR A 148 -0.70 9.95 3.32
C TYR A 148 -1.91 10.85 3.13
N ALA A 149 -3.01 10.62 3.86
CA ALA A 149 -4.19 11.47 3.83
C ALA A 149 -3.89 12.87 4.40
N ASP A 150 -3.12 12.95 5.50
CA ASP A 150 -2.66 14.22 6.10
C ASP A 150 -1.80 15.03 5.13
N LEU A 151 -0.84 14.37 4.46
CA LEU A 151 -0.01 15.04 3.45
C LEU A 151 -0.81 15.46 2.20
N SER A 152 -1.88 14.73 1.86
CA SER A 152 -2.74 15.06 0.72
C SER A 152 -3.71 16.20 1.03
N HIS A 153 -4.08 16.37 2.30
CA HIS A 153 -4.95 17.43 2.80
C HIS A 153 -4.28 18.15 4.00
N PRO A 154 -3.22 18.95 3.75
CA PRO A 154 -2.48 19.58 4.84
C PRO A 154 -3.37 20.41 5.75
N GLY A 155 -3.27 20.17 7.06
CA GLY A 155 -4.05 20.85 8.08
C GLY A 155 -5.36 20.17 8.47
N MET A 156 -5.76 19.10 7.77
CA MET A 156 -6.93 18.29 8.16
C MET A 156 -6.77 17.74 9.58
N ASN A 157 -5.61 17.17 9.92
CA ASN A 157 -5.36 16.58 11.23
C ASN A 157 -5.49 17.59 12.39
N ASN A 158 -5.29 18.89 12.15
CA ASN A 158 -5.38 19.93 13.18
C ASN A 158 -6.80 20.03 13.78
N TYR A 159 -7.81 19.47 13.11
CA TYR A 159 -9.19 19.41 13.57
C TYR A 159 -9.57 18.05 14.17
N LEU A 160 -8.72 17.04 14.01
CA LEU A 160 -8.98 15.67 14.41
C LEU A 160 -8.40 15.38 15.78
N ARG A 161 -9.17 14.65 16.59
CA ARG A 161 -8.70 14.05 17.84
C ARG A 161 -8.68 12.54 17.69
N LEU A 162 -7.61 11.95 18.20
CA LEU A 162 -7.40 10.51 18.26
C LEU A 162 -7.59 10.01 19.69
N ASN A 163 -8.51 9.08 19.89
CA ASN A 163 -8.73 8.39 21.15
C ASN A 163 -8.24 6.95 21.02
N LEU A 164 -7.27 6.55 21.85
CA LEU A 164 -6.74 5.18 21.89
C LEU A 164 -7.16 4.53 23.20
N THR A 165 -8.07 3.56 23.16
CA THR A 165 -8.56 2.86 24.35
C THR A 165 -8.02 1.43 24.37
N LEU A 166 -7.12 1.13 25.30
CA LEU A 166 -6.61 -0.22 25.50
C LEU A 166 -7.63 -1.09 26.23
N ARG A 167 -7.79 -2.32 25.76
CA ARG A 167 -8.73 -3.30 26.31
C ARG A 167 -8.08 -4.67 26.47
N ASP A 168 -8.50 -5.40 27.50
CA ASP A 168 -8.19 -6.80 27.68
C ASP A 168 -9.51 -7.59 27.62
N PRO A 169 -9.96 -7.99 26.41
CA PRO A 169 -11.29 -8.59 26.24
C PRO A 169 -11.41 -10.01 26.79
N TYR A 170 -10.32 -10.61 27.26
CA TYR A 170 -10.28 -12.03 27.62
C TYR A 170 -10.09 -12.27 29.11
N THR A 171 -9.58 -11.29 29.86
CA THR A 171 -9.54 -11.33 31.32
C THR A 171 -10.93 -11.04 31.89
N PRO A 172 -11.44 -11.87 32.82
CA PRO A 172 -12.74 -11.63 33.44
C PRO A 172 -12.80 -10.30 34.21
N ASP A 173 -13.99 -9.69 34.30
CA ASP A 173 -14.20 -8.37 34.93
C ASP A 173 -13.77 -8.30 36.42
N TRP A 174 -13.64 -9.44 37.10
CA TRP A 174 -13.20 -9.52 38.49
C TRP A 174 -11.67 -9.63 38.65
N GLU A 175 -10.92 -9.77 37.55
CA GLU A 175 -9.46 -9.81 37.52
C GLU A 175 -8.89 -8.50 36.97
N GLU A 176 -7.74 -8.08 37.48
CA GLU A 176 -7.06 -6.89 36.95
C GLU A 176 -6.49 -7.21 35.56
N GLY A 177 -7.13 -6.66 34.52
CA GLY A 177 -6.70 -6.81 33.13
C GLY A 177 -5.27 -6.36 32.92
N ARG A 178 -4.50 -7.08 32.10
CA ARG A 178 -3.10 -6.75 31.86
C ARG A 178 -2.66 -7.09 30.45
N ILE A 179 -2.26 -6.05 29.70
CA ILE A 179 -1.67 -6.22 28.37
C ILE A 179 -0.13 -6.24 28.49
N PRO A 180 0.56 -7.25 27.93
CA PRO A 180 2.02 -7.28 27.88
C PRO A 180 2.63 -6.02 27.25
N LYS A 181 3.79 -5.59 27.76
CA LYS A 181 4.49 -4.38 27.27
C LYS A 181 4.74 -4.44 25.75
N SER A 182 5.13 -5.60 25.24
CA SER A 182 5.34 -5.84 23.80
C SER A 182 4.09 -5.59 22.97
N LEU A 183 2.93 -6.06 23.45
CA LEU A 183 1.65 -5.88 22.78
C LEU A 183 1.19 -4.42 22.83
N GLN A 184 1.34 -3.73 23.97
CA GLN A 184 1.07 -2.29 24.06
C GLN A 184 1.90 -1.48 23.04
N ARG A 185 3.18 -1.81 22.87
CA ARG A 185 4.03 -1.17 21.85
C ARG A 185 3.47 -1.37 20.44
N ARG A 186 3.11 -2.61 20.08
CA ARG A 186 2.53 -2.93 18.76
C ARG A 186 1.20 -2.21 18.52
N LEU A 187 0.38 -2.03 19.56
CA LEU A 187 -0.92 -1.36 19.48
C LEU A 187 -0.79 0.17 19.38
N LEU A 188 0.14 0.78 20.10
CA LEU A 188 0.21 2.24 20.23
C LEU A 188 1.22 2.91 19.29
N LEU A 189 2.43 2.36 19.13
CA LEU A 189 3.52 3.03 18.40
C LEU A 189 3.26 3.27 16.90
N PRO A 190 2.44 2.47 16.17
CA PRO A 190 2.09 2.81 14.79
C PRO A 190 1.46 4.20 14.64
N PHE A 191 0.75 4.69 15.65
CA PHE A 191 0.15 6.03 15.64
C PHE A 191 1.16 7.17 15.74
N GLY A 192 2.46 6.88 15.95
CA GLY A 192 3.53 7.86 15.85
C GLY A 192 3.67 8.47 14.44
N GLU A 193 3.18 7.79 13.41
CA GLU A 193 3.11 8.33 12.04
C GLU A 193 1.97 9.34 11.84
N VAL A 194 0.98 9.36 12.74
CA VAL A 194 -0.17 10.26 12.67
C VAL A 194 0.14 11.51 13.48
N ARG A 195 0.44 12.60 12.77
CA ARG A 195 0.99 13.83 13.33
C ARG A 195 0.05 15.01 13.14
N ASN A 196 0.35 16.13 13.80
CA ASN A 196 -0.42 17.37 13.72
C ASN A 196 -1.90 17.19 14.12
N LEU A 197 -2.18 16.25 15.01
CA LEU A 197 -3.53 16.08 15.55
C LEU A 197 -3.86 17.21 16.52
N LYS A 198 -5.14 17.59 16.61
CA LYS A 198 -5.63 18.50 17.65
C LYS A 198 -5.28 17.98 19.04
N ASP A 199 -5.57 16.70 19.24
CA ASP A 199 -5.25 15.99 20.47
C ASP A 199 -5.09 14.50 20.17
N THR A 200 -4.31 13.82 21.00
CA THR A 200 -4.30 12.36 21.08
C THR A 200 -4.49 12.00 22.54
N VAL A 201 -5.53 11.25 22.87
CA VAL A 201 -5.87 10.88 24.24
C VAL A 201 -5.75 9.36 24.35
N ILE A 202 -5.06 8.89 25.39
CA ILE A 202 -5.04 7.47 25.71
C ILE A 202 -6.02 7.23 26.86
N CYS A 203 -7.11 6.55 26.52
CA CYS A 203 -8.29 6.34 27.35
C CYS A 203 -8.36 4.90 27.87
N GLY A 204 -9.38 4.64 28.70
CA GLY A 204 -9.66 3.32 29.24
C GLY A 204 -9.10 3.08 30.64
N GLU A 205 -9.52 1.95 31.21
CA GLU A 205 -9.10 1.48 32.54
C GLU A 205 -7.63 1.05 32.53
N LEU A 206 -7.21 0.36 31.46
CA LEU A 206 -5.84 -0.09 31.28
C LEU A 206 -4.92 1.07 30.93
N LYS A 207 -4.08 1.46 31.90
CA LYS A 207 -3.09 2.52 31.68
C LYS A 207 -1.82 1.95 31.02
N PRO A 208 -1.40 2.49 29.87
CA PRO A 208 -0.16 2.05 29.23
C PRO A 208 1.08 2.43 30.05
N TYR A 209 2.20 1.74 29.80
CA TYR A 209 3.49 2.14 30.38
C TYR A 209 3.87 3.56 29.93
N ARG A 210 4.24 4.42 30.88
CA ARG A 210 4.64 5.82 30.61
C ARG A 210 5.72 5.95 29.54
N ALA A 211 6.70 5.04 29.52
CA ALA A 211 7.76 5.02 28.51
C ALA A 211 7.23 4.83 27.08
N ILE A 212 6.17 4.03 26.89
CA ILE A 212 5.55 3.82 25.56
C ILE A 212 4.78 5.06 25.14
N VAL A 213 4.08 5.70 26.09
CA VAL A 213 3.36 6.95 25.81
C VAL A 213 4.34 8.04 25.41
N GLN A 214 5.46 8.18 26.13
CA GLN A 214 6.49 9.15 25.79
C GLN A 214 7.05 8.90 24.39
N GLU A 215 7.43 7.67 24.07
CA GLU A 215 7.93 7.30 22.73
C GLU A 215 6.91 7.60 21.63
N LEU A 216 5.62 7.32 21.86
CA LEU A 216 4.56 7.71 20.93
C LEU A 216 4.53 9.24 20.72
N ARG A 217 4.61 10.03 21.79
CA ARG A 217 4.62 11.50 21.69
C ARG A 217 5.85 12.02 20.98
N ASP A 218 7.00 11.44 21.26
CA ASP A 218 8.26 11.81 20.61
C ASP A 218 8.14 11.60 19.09
N HIS A 219 7.62 10.44 18.66
CA HIS A 219 7.37 10.17 17.23
C HIS A 219 6.32 11.11 16.60
N GLN A 220 5.26 11.47 17.34
CA GLN A 220 4.24 12.40 16.86
C GLN A 220 4.74 13.84 16.75
N ALA A 221 5.73 14.22 17.56
CA ALA A 221 6.31 15.56 17.59
C ALA A 221 7.34 15.79 16.47
N GLU A 222 7.88 14.73 15.88
CA GLU A 222 8.79 14.84 14.74
C GLU A 222 8.09 15.50 13.54
N PRO A 223 8.67 16.52 12.90
CA PRO A 223 8.09 17.09 11.70
C PRO A 223 8.12 16.09 10.54
N HIS A 224 7.15 16.18 9.64
CA HIS A 224 7.16 15.43 8.38
C HIS A 224 8.42 15.77 7.57
N VAL A 225 9.01 14.77 6.92
CA VAL A 225 10.18 14.93 6.05
C VAL A 225 9.85 15.90 4.93
N SER A 226 10.65 16.97 4.77
CA SER A 226 10.38 18.02 3.78
C SER A 226 10.28 17.48 2.35
N PRO A 227 9.46 18.10 1.47
CA PRO A 227 9.41 17.71 0.05
C PRO A 227 10.77 17.71 -0.62
N GLU A 228 11.64 18.67 -0.29
CA GLU A 228 13.00 18.76 -0.77
C GLU A 228 13.83 17.54 -0.37
N SER A 229 13.73 17.10 0.89
CA SER A 229 14.36 15.87 1.36
C SER A 229 13.84 14.63 0.65
N CYS A 230 12.52 14.53 0.45
CA CYS A 230 11.90 13.44 -0.33
C CYS A 230 12.43 13.40 -1.78
N LEU A 231 12.53 14.55 -2.44
CA LEU A 231 13.04 14.65 -3.82
C LEU A 231 14.55 14.36 -3.91
N ARG A 232 15.34 14.78 -2.91
CA ARG A 232 16.77 14.45 -2.81
C ARG A 232 16.96 12.94 -2.65
N GLU A 233 16.22 12.32 -1.75
CA GLU A 233 16.32 10.88 -1.50
C GLU A 233 15.87 10.07 -2.71
N SER A 234 14.76 10.46 -3.35
CA SER A 234 14.33 9.87 -4.61
C SER A 234 15.41 9.99 -5.70
N THR A 235 16.05 11.16 -5.81
CA THR A 235 17.16 11.37 -6.75
C THR A 235 18.35 10.46 -6.45
N ARG A 236 18.74 10.34 -5.19
CA ARG A 236 19.84 9.47 -4.74
C ARG A 236 19.55 8.01 -5.10
N LEU A 237 18.36 7.51 -4.76
CA LEU A 237 17.93 6.14 -5.05
C LEU A 237 17.86 5.86 -6.55
N LYS A 238 17.36 6.82 -7.35
CA LYS A 238 17.35 6.72 -8.81
C LYS A 238 18.77 6.63 -9.37
N LEU A 239 19.71 7.44 -8.87
CA LEU A 239 21.10 7.40 -9.32
C LEU A 239 21.77 6.06 -8.97
N ALA A 240 21.55 5.54 -7.76
CA ALA A 240 21.99 4.21 -7.37
C ALA A 240 21.36 3.12 -8.26
N GLY A 241 20.08 3.25 -8.62
CA GLY A 241 19.41 2.36 -9.57
C GLY A 241 20.05 2.40 -10.97
N ASN A 242 20.47 3.59 -11.42
CA ASN A 242 21.20 3.73 -12.69
C ASN A 242 22.58 3.06 -12.64
N GLU A 243 23.27 3.11 -11.50
CA GLU A 243 24.52 2.39 -11.28
C GLU A 243 24.32 0.88 -11.34
N ALA A 244 23.31 0.36 -10.63
CA ALA A 244 22.94 -1.05 -10.69
C ALA A 244 22.59 -1.50 -12.13
N LEU A 245 21.84 -0.67 -12.87
CA LEU A 245 21.51 -0.91 -14.28
C LEU A 245 22.76 -0.94 -15.17
N ARG A 246 23.73 -0.02 -14.97
CA ARG A 246 25.00 -0.03 -15.71
C ARG A 246 25.84 -1.26 -15.40
N ALA A 247 25.74 -1.78 -14.19
CA ALA A 247 26.37 -3.04 -13.77
C ALA A 247 25.55 -4.29 -14.18
N GLU A 248 24.52 -4.14 -15.02
CA GLU A 248 23.63 -5.21 -15.48
C GLU A 248 22.87 -5.95 -14.35
N ASN A 249 22.83 -5.37 -13.15
CA ASN A 249 22.03 -5.89 -12.05
C ASN A 249 20.61 -5.33 -12.10
N TYR A 250 19.82 -5.88 -13.01
CA TYR A 250 18.48 -5.41 -13.34
C TYR A 250 17.49 -5.50 -12.18
N GLN A 251 17.54 -6.57 -11.38
CA GLN A 251 16.64 -6.75 -10.24
C GLN A 251 16.92 -5.75 -9.12
N ALA A 252 18.20 -5.50 -8.81
CA ALA A 252 18.57 -4.44 -7.88
C ALA A 252 18.16 -3.05 -8.39
N ALA A 253 18.30 -2.79 -9.69
CA ALA A 253 17.84 -1.54 -10.30
C ALA A 253 16.33 -1.33 -10.12
N LEU A 254 15.50 -2.35 -10.40
CA LEU A 254 14.05 -2.27 -10.18
C LEU A 254 13.69 -1.99 -8.72
N LYS A 255 14.36 -2.67 -7.77
CA LYS A 255 14.15 -2.44 -6.34
C LYS A 255 14.46 -0.98 -5.96
N LEU A 256 15.62 -0.46 -6.38
CA LEU A 256 16.03 0.92 -6.12
C LEU A 256 15.11 1.95 -6.76
N TYR A 257 14.61 1.68 -7.98
CA TYR A 257 13.60 2.54 -8.59
C TYR A 257 12.28 2.51 -7.82
N ASN A 258 11.85 1.35 -7.30
CA ASN A 258 10.65 1.27 -6.47
C ASN A 258 10.81 2.05 -5.15
N GLU A 259 11.97 1.94 -4.50
CA GLU A 259 12.31 2.76 -3.33
C GLU A 259 12.32 4.27 -3.67
N SER A 260 12.80 4.64 -4.87
CA SER A 260 12.78 6.02 -5.36
C SER A 260 11.36 6.56 -5.57
N TRP A 261 10.42 5.72 -6.01
CA TRP A 261 8.99 6.07 -6.06
C TRP A 261 8.41 6.28 -4.67
N LEU A 262 8.71 5.37 -3.75
CA LEU A 262 8.24 5.43 -2.36
C LEU A 262 8.74 6.68 -1.63
N ALA A 263 10.00 7.07 -1.85
CA ALA A 263 10.58 8.30 -1.31
C ALA A 263 9.81 9.56 -1.73
N MET A 264 9.13 9.53 -2.89
CA MET A 264 8.22 10.60 -3.33
C MET A 264 6.76 10.37 -2.93
N HIS A 265 6.47 9.46 -1.99
CA HIS A 265 5.11 9.09 -1.58
C HIS A 265 4.26 8.54 -2.74
N ILE A 266 4.88 7.74 -3.62
CA ILE A 266 4.20 7.02 -4.69
C ILE A 266 4.40 5.54 -4.46
N VAL A 267 3.30 4.83 -4.22
CA VAL A 267 3.32 3.39 -3.97
C VAL A 267 2.97 2.66 -5.26
N ILE A 268 3.85 1.76 -5.70
CA ILE A 268 3.60 0.87 -6.84
C ILE A 268 3.42 -0.55 -6.30
N LYS A 269 2.24 -1.12 -6.57
CA LYS A 269 1.89 -2.50 -6.22
C LYS A 269 1.37 -3.22 -7.45
N GLY A 270 2.03 -4.30 -7.86
CA GLY A 270 1.77 -4.93 -9.16
C GLY A 270 1.72 -3.90 -10.32
N ARG A 271 0.59 -3.81 -11.02
CA ARG A 271 0.31 -2.83 -12.09
C ARG A 271 -0.47 -1.59 -11.63
N GLN A 272 -0.65 -1.42 -10.33
CA GLN A 272 -1.32 -0.25 -9.74
C GLN A 272 -0.30 0.78 -9.23
N ARG A 273 -0.63 2.06 -9.41
CA ARG A 273 0.18 3.20 -8.96
C ARG A 273 -0.68 4.18 -8.17
N HIS A 274 -0.38 4.30 -6.89
CA HIS A 274 -1.06 5.19 -5.95
C HIS A 274 -0.17 6.39 -5.69
N ILE A 275 -0.65 7.57 -6.10
CA ILE A 275 0.05 8.83 -5.91
C ILE A 275 -0.58 9.53 -4.71
N HIS A 276 0.22 9.82 -3.70
CA HIS A 276 -0.22 10.51 -2.49
C HIS A 276 0.43 11.89 -2.38
N ALA A 277 -0.02 12.71 -1.44
CA ALA A 277 0.66 13.93 -1.03
C ALA A 277 0.84 14.99 -2.13
N ASP A 278 -0.03 15.05 -3.14
CA ASP A 278 0.12 16.02 -4.24
C ASP A 278 0.15 17.48 -3.74
N ALA A 279 -0.70 17.83 -2.79
CA ALA A 279 -0.71 19.14 -2.14
C ALA A 279 0.59 19.42 -1.37
N TYR A 280 1.18 18.41 -0.73
CA TYR A 280 2.43 18.54 0.02
C TYR A 280 3.61 19.04 -0.83
N PHE A 281 3.70 18.58 -2.09
CA PHE A 281 4.71 19.04 -3.06
C PHE A 281 4.28 20.31 -3.80
N GLY A 282 3.05 20.81 -3.60
CA GLY A 282 2.46 21.96 -4.30
C GLY A 282 2.93 23.32 -3.80
N LYS A 283 4.24 23.49 -3.63
CA LYS A 283 4.86 24.75 -3.17
C LYS A 283 6.18 25.03 -3.85
N ILE A 284 6.63 26.28 -3.73
CA ILE A 284 7.99 26.68 -4.10
C ILE A 284 8.97 26.12 -3.08
N LEU A 285 9.98 25.43 -3.57
CA LEU A 285 10.99 24.79 -2.76
C LEU A 285 12.06 25.79 -2.31
N THR A 286 12.55 25.59 -1.10
CA THR A 286 13.40 26.54 -0.38
C THR A 286 14.81 26.01 -0.11
N GLU A 287 15.03 24.70 -0.28
CA GLU A 287 16.32 24.06 -0.05
C GLU A 287 17.00 23.59 -1.36
N GLU A 288 18.33 23.54 -1.36
CA GLU A 288 19.12 23.00 -2.47
C GLU A 288 18.88 21.50 -2.70
N PRO A 289 18.97 21.00 -3.96
CA PRO A 289 19.28 21.68 -5.23
C PRO A 289 18.05 22.27 -5.96
N PHE A 290 16.97 22.50 -5.23
CA PHE A 290 15.65 22.81 -5.80
C PHE A 290 15.15 24.22 -5.49
N VAL A 291 16.01 25.09 -4.96
CA VAL A 291 15.67 26.47 -4.59
C VAL A 291 14.93 27.18 -5.73
N GLN A 292 13.80 27.81 -5.40
CA GLN A 292 12.89 28.52 -6.32
C GLN A 292 12.17 27.66 -7.38
N LYS A 293 12.33 26.33 -7.36
CA LYS A 293 11.59 25.44 -8.26
C LYS A 293 10.26 25.03 -7.63
N HIS A 294 9.26 24.75 -8.48
CA HIS A 294 7.98 24.23 -8.02
C HIS A 294 8.07 22.72 -7.74
N GLY A 295 7.68 22.28 -6.53
CA GLY A 295 7.88 20.90 -6.08
C GLY A 295 7.15 19.85 -6.92
N GLN A 296 5.89 20.09 -7.29
CA GLN A 296 5.13 19.18 -8.16
C GLN A 296 5.80 19.01 -9.52
N GLN A 297 6.41 20.06 -10.06
CA GLN A 297 7.10 20.00 -11.35
C GLN A 297 8.37 19.14 -11.23
N GLN A 298 9.16 19.32 -10.17
CA GLN A 298 10.35 18.49 -9.92
C GLN A 298 9.97 17.03 -9.69
N ARG A 299 8.91 16.77 -8.92
CA ARG A 299 8.35 15.44 -8.71
C ARG A 299 7.93 14.82 -10.05
N LEU A 300 7.23 15.56 -10.90
CA LEU A 300 6.83 15.08 -12.23
C LEU A 300 8.03 14.70 -13.11
N ILE A 301 9.08 15.53 -13.13
CA ILE A 301 10.31 15.24 -13.88
C ILE A 301 10.94 13.92 -13.41
N LEU A 302 11.08 13.72 -12.09
CA LEU A 302 11.62 12.49 -11.52
C LEU A 302 10.77 11.27 -11.88
N ARG A 303 9.44 11.39 -11.83
CA ARG A 303 8.51 10.32 -12.22
C ARG A 303 8.72 9.87 -13.66
N VAL A 304 8.85 10.81 -14.60
CA VAL A 304 9.09 10.50 -16.02
C VAL A 304 10.46 9.84 -16.22
N GLN A 305 11.49 10.35 -15.54
CA GLN A 305 12.83 9.74 -15.56
C GLN A 305 12.82 8.29 -15.06
N LEU A 306 12.10 8.03 -13.96
CA LEU A 306 11.96 6.69 -13.40
C LEU A 306 11.24 5.76 -14.39
N VAL A 307 10.10 6.18 -14.97
CA VAL A 307 9.41 5.37 -15.98
C VAL A 307 10.33 5.03 -17.13
N ALA A 308 11.06 6.02 -17.68
CA ALA A 308 12.01 5.78 -18.74
C ALA A 308 12.99 4.67 -18.34
N ASN A 309 13.65 4.81 -17.18
CA ASN A 309 14.68 3.87 -16.73
C ASN A 309 14.11 2.48 -16.42
N THR A 310 12.93 2.40 -15.81
CA THR A 310 12.22 1.13 -15.57
C THR A 310 11.86 0.44 -16.90
N CYS A 311 11.38 1.16 -17.92
CA CYS A 311 11.14 0.60 -19.25
C CYS A 311 12.42 0.03 -19.87
N LEU A 312 13.57 0.68 -19.68
CA LEU A 312 14.85 0.14 -20.15
C LEU A 312 15.21 -1.17 -19.44
N VAL A 313 14.98 -1.25 -18.14
CA VAL A 313 15.21 -2.51 -17.39
C VAL A 313 14.30 -3.62 -17.90
N TYR A 314 13.01 -3.35 -18.09
CA TYR A 314 12.08 -4.35 -18.62
C TYR A 314 12.48 -4.83 -20.01
N LEU A 315 12.94 -3.94 -20.90
CA LEU A 315 13.50 -4.36 -22.20
C LEU A 315 14.72 -5.29 -22.03
N LYS A 316 15.62 -5.00 -21.08
CA LYS A 316 16.79 -5.84 -20.81
C LYS A 316 16.43 -7.21 -20.24
N LEU A 317 15.37 -7.27 -19.44
CA LEU A 317 14.79 -8.50 -18.90
C LEU A 317 13.87 -9.23 -19.88
N LYS A 318 13.60 -8.65 -21.06
CA LYS A 318 12.62 -9.13 -22.04
C LYS A 318 11.19 -9.20 -21.50
N GLU A 319 10.87 -8.41 -20.48
CA GLU A 319 9.52 -8.24 -19.95
C GLU A 319 8.75 -7.19 -20.76
N TYR A 320 8.50 -7.50 -22.04
CA TYR A 320 7.97 -6.54 -23.01
C TYR A 320 6.58 -6.00 -22.62
N GLU A 321 5.71 -6.86 -22.09
CA GLU A 321 4.37 -6.45 -21.64
C GLU A 321 4.42 -5.41 -20.53
N ASN A 322 5.35 -5.56 -19.57
CA ASN A 322 5.53 -4.60 -18.48
C ASN A 322 6.11 -3.27 -19.00
N CYS A 323 7.02 -3.33 -19.98
CA CYS A 323 7.53 -2.13 -20.64
C CYS A 323 6.39 -1.36 -21.35
N VAL A 324 5.56 -2.07 -22.12
CA VAL A 324 4.39 -1.48 -22.80
C VAL A 324 3.42 -0.88 -21.79
N PHE A 325 3.01 -1.65 -20.78
CA PHE A 325 2.02 -1.22 -19.80
C PHE A 325 2.42 0.10 -19.12
N TRP A 326 3.62 0.15 -18.54
CA TRP A 326 4.06 1.33 -17.77
C TRP A 326 4.37 2.54 -18.66
N GLY A 327 4.94 2.29 -19.83
CA GLY A 327 5.26 3.35 -20.77
C GLY A 327 4.01 3.95 -21.43
N MET A 328 3.09 3.13 -21.92
CA MET A 328 1.80 3.59 -22.47
C MET A 328 0.95 4.30 -21.42
N ARG A 329 0.92 3.82 -20.17
CA ARG A 329 0.24 4.54 -19.08
C ARG A 329 0.76 5.97 -18.94
N THR A 330 2.06 6.19 -19.09
CA THR A 330 2.65 7.53 -18.97
C THR A 330 2.38 8.38 -20.21
N ILE A 331 2.44 7.79 -21.40
CA ILE A 331 2.08 8.43 -22.66
C ILE A 331 0.61 8.90 -22.63
N ASN A 332 -0.32 8.03 -22.24
CA ASN A 332 -1.75 8.35 -22.21
C ASN A 332 -2.07 9.44 -21.18
N VAL A 333 -1.44 9.43 -20.00
CA VAL A 333 -1.59 10.54 -19.03
C VAL A 333 -1.14 11.87 -19.61
N VAL A 334 -0.05 11.89 -20.41
CA VAL A 334 0.40 13.13 -21.06
C VAL A 334 -0.59 13.55 -22.15
N ARG A 335 -1.12 12.62 -22.96
CA ARG A 335 -2.14 12.88 -23.98
C ARG A 335 -3.41 13.48 -23.38
N GLU A 336 -3.92 12.86 -22.32
CA GLU A 336 -5.08 13.35 -21.57
C GLU A 336 -4.86 14.77 -21.07
N ALA A 337 -3.68 15.06 -20.51
CA ALA A 337 -3.36 16.39 -19.98
C ALA A 337 -3.31 17.50 -21.04
N VAL A 338 -3.11 17.15 -22.32
CA VAL A 338 -3.14 18.10 -23.44
C VAL A 338 -4.42 17.99 -24.28
N GLY A 339 -5.43 17.27 -23.79
CA GLY A 339 -6.74 17.15 -24.44
C GLY A 339 -6.78 16.25 -25.67
N ILE A 340 -5.81 15.34 -25.82
CA ILE A 340 -5.77 14.36 -26.90
C ILE A 340 -6.46 13.08 -26.41
N ASP A 341 -7.61 12.74 -27.02
CA ASP A 341 -8.31 11.48 -26.79
C ASP A 341 -7.59 10.31 -27.48
N GLU A 342 -7.67 9.11 -26.91
CA GLU A 342 -7.05 7.87 -27.43
C GLU A 342 -7.54 7.53 -28.85
N ARG A 343 -8.74 8.02 -29.22
CA ARG A 343 -9.35 7.78 -30.54
C ARG A 343 -8.97 8.83 -31.59
N THR A 344 -8.35 9.94 -31.19
CA THR A 344 -7.99 11.01 -32.11
C THR A 344 -6.65 10.70 -32.78
N MET A 345 -6.67 10.47 -34.10
CA MET A 345 -5.41 10.43 -34.87
C MET A 345 -4.87 11.85 -35.01
N ILE A 346 -3.78 12.13 -34.33
CA ILE A 346 -3.03 13.38 -34.41
C ILE A 346 -1.66 13.14 -35.06
N SER A 347 -1.06 14.20 -35.59
CA SER A 347 0.29 14.12 -36.12
C SER A 347 1.33 13.88 -35.01
N PRO A 348 2.47 13.22 -35.31
CA PRO A 348 3.56 13.08 -34.34
C PRO A 348 4.08 14.40 -33.77
N GLU A 349 4.00 15.48 -34.55
CA GLU A 349 4.38 16.84 -34.15
C GLU A 349 3.42 17.43 -33.10
N GLU A 350 2.12 17.19 -33.25
CA GLU A 350 1.09 17.60 -32.28
C GLU A 350 1.14 16.74 -31.01
N GLU A 351 1.45 15.46 -31.13
CA GLU A 351 1.59 14.56 -29.98
C GLU A 351 2.82 14.90 -29.12
N ALA A 352 3.88 15.42 -29.74
CA ALA A 352 5.12 15.75 -29.06
C ALA A 352 5.06 17.11 -28.34
N VAL A 353 4.83 17.07 -27.02
CA VAL A 353 4.85 18.24 -26.14
C VAL A 353 6.29 18.71 -25.87
N ARG A 354 6.90 19.42 -26.83
CA ARG A 354 8.31 19.85 -26.76
C ARG A 354 8.63 20.80 -25.60
N GLY A 355 7.64 21.58 -25.13
CA GLY A 355 7.79 22.47 -23.97
C GLY A 355 7.80 21.74 -22.62
N PHE A 356 7.63 20.42 -22.62
CA PHE A 356 7.60 19.63 -21.39
C PHE A 356 9.00 19.53 -20.76
N PRO A 357 9.17 19.83 -19.45
CA PRO A 357 10.49 19.84 -18.79
C PRO A 357 11.26 18.52 -18.84
N ALA A 358 10.58 17.39 -19.10
CA ALA A 358 11.19 16.07 -19.27
C ALA A 358 11.01 15.50 -20.69
N ALA A 359 10.94 16.36 -21.71
CA ALA A 359 10.76 16.00 -23.12
C ALA A 359 11.72 14.89 -23.60
N ASP A 360 13.01 14.97 -23.29
CA ASP A 360 13.99 13.94 -23.67
C ASP A 360 13.66 12.56 -23.08
N GLN A 361 13.13 12.55 -21.85
CA GLN A 361 12.76 11.32 -21.16
C GLN A 361 11.46 10.75 -21.71
N MET A 362 10.51 11.61 -22.08
CA MET A 362 9.34 11.20 -22.86
C MET A 362 9.77 10.55 -24.18
N GLY A 363 10.68 11.16 -24.93
CA GLY A 363 11.23 10.56 -26.15
C GLY A 363 11.82 9.16 -25.93
N LYS A 364 12.55 8.97 -24.82
CA LYS A 364 13.08 7.66 -24.42
C LYS A 364 11.98 6.66 -24.09
N ILE A 365 10.89 7.09 -23.44
CA ILE A 365 9.73 6.23 -23.16
C ILE A 365 9.09 5.80 -24.48
N TYR A 366 8.76 6.73 -25.38
CA TYR A 366 8.20 6.42 -26.70
C TYR A 366 9.06 5.42 -27.46
N TYR A 367 10.37 5.66 -27.53
CA TYR A 367 11.32 4.76 -28.19
C TYR A 367 11.31 3.35 -27.56
N ARG A 368 11.44 3.25 -26.23
CA ARG A 368 11.52 1.97 -25.53
C ARG A 368 10.22 1.17 -25.63
N VAL A 369 9.08 1.83 -25.52
CA VAL A 369 7.77 1.20 -25.70
C VAL A 369 7.58 0.71 -27.13
N ALA A 370 8.03 1.48 -28.12
CA ALA A 370 7.98 1.05 -29.51
C ALA A 370 8.82 -0.22 -29.77
N LEU A 371 10.00 -0.33 -29.16
CA LEU A 371 10.78 -1.56 -29.22
C LEU A 371 10.03 -2.74 -28.59
N ALA A 372 9.39 -2.54 -27.44
CA ALA A 372 8.61 -3.59 -26.81
C ALA A 372 7.42 -4.04 -27.68
N TRP A 373 6.69 -3.11 -28.31
CA TRP A 373 5.62 -3.45 -29.27
C TRP A 373 6.13 -4.24 -30.48
N LYS A 374 7.30 -3.86 -31.01
CA LYS A 374 7.95 -4.58 -32.11
C LYS A 374 8.27 -6.03 -31.72
N GLU A 375 8.81 -6.25 -30.53
CA GLU A 375 9.10 -7.59 -29.99
C GLU A 375 7.83 -8.40 -29.73
N LEU A 376 6.72 -7.75 -29.39
CA LEU A 376 5.39 -8.37 -29.26
C LEU A 376 4.67 -8.59 -30.61
N GLY A 377 5.28 -8.18 -31.73
CA GLY A 377 4.76 -8.37 -33.09
C GLY A 377 3.85 -7.25 -33.62
N ASP A 378 3.56 -6.21 -32.84
CA ASP A 378 2.78 -5.05 -33.31
C ASP A 378 3.70 -3.99 -33.95
N VAL A 379 4.08 -4.26 -35.19
CA VAL A 379 4.96 -3.37 -35.98
C VAL A 379 4.27 -2.05 -36.33
N SER A 380 2.93 -2.02 -36.41
CA SER A 380 2.17 -0.82 -36.74
C SER A 380 2.28 0.19 -35.60
N GLU A 381 2.02 -0.26 -34.37
CA GLU A 381 2.10 0.58 -33.19
C GLU A 381 3.54 0.99 -32.89
N ALA A 382 4.49 0.06 -33.05
CA ALA A 382 5.92 0.36 -32.95
C ALA A 382 6.33 1.52 -33.90
N ARG A 383 5.93 1.46 -35.16
CA ARG A 383 6.22 2.52 -36.15
C ARG A 383 5.61 3.86 -35.72
N ARG A 384 4.36 3.86 -35.25
CA ARG A 384 3.66 5.08 -34.84
C ARG A 384 4.41 5.78 -33.71
N LEU A 385 4.76 5.03 -32.65
CA LEU A 385 5.48 5.58 -31.50
C LEU A 385 6.91 6.00 -31.84
N LEU A 386 7.60 5.29 -32.75
CA LEU A 386 8.94 5.68 -33.23
C LEU A 386 8.94 7.04 -33.94
N LYS A 387 7.88 7.36 -34.70
CA LYS A 387 7.73 8.68 -35.32
C LYS A 387 7.63 9.79 -34.27
N VAL A 388 6.89 9.56 -33.18
CA VAL A 388 6.81 10.54 -32.07
C VAL A 388 8.14 10.63 -31.33
N ALA A 389 8.79 9.50 -31.05
CA ALA A 389 10.12 9.45 -30.44
C ALA A 389 11.15 10.28 -31.25
N ARG A 390 11.05 10.24 -32.59
CA ARG A 390 11.93 11.01 -33.49
C ARG A 390 11.77 12.52 -33.34
N ILE A 391 10.57 12.99 -33.00
CA ILE A 391 10.31 14.41 -32.75
C ILE A 391 10.94 14.86 -31.42
N TYR A 392 10.84 14.03 -30.38
CA TYR A 392 11.49 14.30 -29.10
C TYR A 392 13.03 14.17 -29.16
N LEU A 393 13.54 13.21 -29.94
CA LEU A 393 14.95 12.85 -30.03
C LEU A 393 15.48 12.92 -31.48
N PRO A 394 15.52 14.12 -32.10
CA PRO A 394 15.84 14.28 -33.53
C PRO A 394 17.31 13.98 -33.88
N ARG A 395 18.19 13.84 -32.89
CA ARG A 395 19.61 13.54 -33.09
C ARG A 395 20.03 12.16 -32.59
N ASP A 396 19.10 11.36 -32.07
CA ASP A 396 19.43 10.02 -31.57
C ASP A 396 19.55 9.01 -32.73
N GLU A 397 20.74 8.44 -32.90
CA GLU A 397 21.05 7.49 -33.98
C GLU A 397 20.29 6.18 -33.88
N ASN A 398 19.99 5.71 -32.66
CA ASN A 398 19.25 4.48 -32.48
C ASN A 398 17.78 4.67 -32.87
N VAL A 399 17.20 5.84 -32.55
CA VAL A 399 15.86 6.22 -33.01
C VAL A 399 15.83 6.30 -34.54
N MET A 400 16.83 6.93 -35.18
CA MET A 400 16.92 6.99 -36.65
C MET A 400 16.93 5.60 -37.29
N ARG A 401 17.79 4.72 -36.77
CA ARG A 401 17.96 3.36 -37.28
C ARG A 401 16.66 2.56 -37.18
N GLU A 402 15.96 2.65 -36.05
CA GLU A 402 14.73 1.90 -35.83
C GLU A 402 13.54 2.45 -36.63
N VAL A 403 13.45 3.78 -36.81
CA VAL A 403 12.46 4.38 -37.73
C VAL A 403 12.66 3.86 -39.15
N ALA A 404 13.91 3.80 -39.63
CA ALA A 404 14.23 3.28 -40.96
C ALA A 404 13.94 1.78 -41.07
N ALA A 405 14.30 0.98 -40.05
CA ALA A 405 14.08 -0.46 -40.03
C ALA A 405 12.59 -0.86 -40.00
N THR A 406 11.74 0.01 -39.45
CA THR A 406 10.28 -0.20 -39.37
C THR A 406 9.51 0.45 -40.51
N ALA A 407 10.17 1.19 -41.42
CA ALA A 407 9.53 1.75 -42.60
C ALA A 407 8.97 0.63 -43.50
N LEU A 408 7.81 0.87 -44.12
CA LEU A 408 7.29 -0.07 -45.12
C LEU A 408 8.30 -0.17 -46.26
N LYS A 409 8.80 -1.37 -46.53
CA LYS A 409 9.47 -1.63 -47.81
C LYS A 409 8.39 -1.47 -48.87
N LEU A 410 8.45 -0.38 -49.63
CA LEU A 410 7.69 -0.25 -50.88
C LEU A 410 8.23 -1.34 -51.80
N GLY A 411 7.43 -2.39 -52.00
CA GLY A 411 7.65 -3.41 -53.01
C GLY A 411 7.14 -2.95 -54.35
#